data_AF-K6Z3G4-F1
#
_entry.id   AF-K6Z3G4-F1
#
_cell.length_a   1.000
_cell.length_b   1.000
_cell.length_c   1.000
_cell.angle_alpha   90.00
_cell.angle_beta   90.00
_cell.angle_gamma   90.00
#
_symmetry.space_group_name_H-M   'P 1'
#
loop_
_entity.id
_entity.type
_entity.pdbx_description
1 polymer ?
#
loop_
_entity_poly.entity_id
_entity_poly.type
_entity_poly.pdbx_seq_one_letter_code
_entity_poly.pdbx_strand_id
1 'polypeptide(L)' 'MFNGKERADVEEYCISEGWVKVPSHKALDRRGQPLTMTVKGKVEAFYR' A
#
# COMPACT_ATOMS: atom_id res chain seq x y z
N MET A 1 9.14 4.49 1.17
CA MET A 1 8.46 5.78 1.39
C MET A 1 7.36 5.92 0.35
N PHE A 2 6.13 6.19 0.78
CA PHE A 2 4.98 6.37 -0.11
C PHE A 2 4.38 7.77 0.12
N ASN A 3 4.36 8.61 -0.92
CA ASN A 3 3.95 10.02 -0.84
C ASN A 3 4.65 10.79 0.30
N GLY A 4 5.96 10.60 0.46
CA GLY A 4 6.76 11.28 1.50
C GLY A 4 6.50 10.81 2.93
N LYS A 5 5.73 9.72 3.13
CA LYS A 5 5.58 9.06 4.43
C LYS A 5 6.18 7.66 4.42
N GLU A 6 6.82 7.29 5.52
CA GLU A 6 7.25 5.91 5.71
C GLU A 6 6.02 5.05 6.00
N ARG A 7 5.84 3.99 5.20
CA ARG A 7 4.76 3.02 5.34
C ARG A 7 5.39 1.64 5.37
N ALA A 8 5.07 0.88 6.41
CA ALA A 8 5.52 -0.50 6.62
C ALA A 8 4.39 -1.51 6.42
N ASP A 9 3.15 -1.03 6.26
CA ASP A 9 1.91 -1.79 6.05
C ASP A 9 1.67 -2.16 4.57
N VAL A 10 2.71 -2.11 3.74
CA VAL A 10 2.62 -2.37 2.29
C VAL A 10 2.85 -3.85 2.02
N GLU A 11 1.87 -4.52 1.43
CA GLU A 11 1.98 -5.93 1.04
C GLU A 11 2.75 -6.08 -0.28
N GLU A 12 2.41 -5.24 -1.27
CA GLU A 12 3.06 -5.23 -2.58
C GLU A 12 3.26 -3.80 -3.07
N TYR A 13 4.28 -3.58 -3.88
CA TYR A 13 4.51 -2.28 -4.51
C TYR A 13 5.16 -2.44 -5.88
N CYS A 14 4.87 -1.49 -6.77
CA CYS A 14 5.55 -1.34 -8.04
C CYS A 14 6.11 0.08 -8.14
N ILE A 15 7.43 0.21 -8.15
CA ILE A 15 8.11 1.51 -8.27
C ILE A 15 7.92 2.08 -9.68
N SER A 16 8.04 1.23 -10.70
CA SER A 16 7.93 1.64 -12.11
C SER A 16 6.55 2.17 -12.46
N GLU A 17 5.49 1.55 -11.93
CA GLU A 17 4.10 1.94 -12.20
C GLU A 17 3.52 2.87 -11.13
N GLY A 18 4.27 3.16 -10.06
CA GLY A 18 3.91 4.13 -9.03
C GLY A 18 2.67 3.75 -8.22
N TRP A 19 2.59 2.51 -7.75
CA TRP A 19 1.49 2.07 -6.88
C TRP A 19 1.95 1.14 -5.76
N VAL A 20 1.16 1.12 -4.69
CA VAL A 20 1.29 0.22 -3.53
C VAL A 20 -0.05 -0.46 -3.27
N LYS A 21 -0.04 -1.73 -2.87
CA LYS A 21 -1.20 -2.43 -2.32
C LYS A 21 -1.12 -2.42 -0.81
N VAL A 22 -2.21 -1.98 -0.18
CA VAL A 22 -2.34 -1.89 1.27
C VAL A 22 -3.69 -2.47 1.70
N PRO A 23 -3.77 -3.18 2.83
CA PRO A 23 -5.03 -3.59 3.41
C PRO A 23 -5.83 -2.37 3.87
N SER A 24 -7.09 -2.30 3.46
CA SER A 24 -8.01 -1.25 3.88
C SER A 24 -8.52 -1.52 5.29
N HIS A 25 -8.27 -0.59 6.19
CA HIS A 25 -8.72 -0.69 7.58
C HIS A 25 -10.26 -0.54 7.72
N LYS A 26 -10.93 0.07 6.73
CA LYS A 26 -12.37 0.37 6.79
C LYS A 26 -13.21 -0.54 5.90
N ALA A 27 -12.64 -1.03 4.81
CA ALA A 27 -13.35 -1.87 3.87
C ALA A 27 -13.04 -3.34 4.18
N LEU A 28 -14.00 -4.01 4.81
CA LEU A 28 -13.92 -5.43 5.13
C LEU A 28 -14.75 -6.24 4.14
N ASP A 29 -14.33 -7.47 3.85
CA ASP A 29 -15.11 -8.44 3.09
C ASP A 29 -16.29 -8.98 3.94
N ARG A 30 -17.09 -9.89 3.35
CA ARG A 30 -18.23 -10.52 4.04
C ARG A 30 -17.83 -11.39 5.24
N ARG A 31 -16.54 -11.71 5.39
CA ARG A 31 -15.96 -12.53 6.45
C ARG A 31 -15.17 -11.69 7.46
N GLY A 32 -15.17 -10.36 7.33
CA GLY A 32 -14.46 -9.45 8.23
C GLY A 32 -12.97 -9.29 7.92
N GLN A 33 -12.49 -9.75 6.76
CA GLN A 33 -11.09 -9.59 6.35
C GLN A 33 -10.88 -8.25 5.62
N PRO A 34 -9.78 -7.53 5.89
CA PRO A 34 -9.44 -6.30 5.17
C PRO A 34 -9.35 -6.50 3.66
N LEU A 35 -9.99 -5.65 2.89
CA LEU A 35 -9.84 -5.63 1.44
C LEU A 35 -8.53 -4.95 1.06
N THR A 36 -7.71 -5.63 0.25
CA THR A 36 -6.50 -5.02 -0.32
C THR A 36 -6.90 -3.96 -1.35
N MET A 37 -6.40 -2.74 -1.18
CA MET A 37 -6.62 -1.63 -2.09
C MET A 37 -5.31 -1.17 -2.72
N THR A 38 -5.35 -0.92 -4.02
CA THR A 38 -4.24 -0.31 -4.75
C THR A 38 -4.30 1.21 -4.60
N VAL A 39 -3.26 1.80 -4.02
CA VAL A 39 -3.11 3.24 -3.87
C VAL A 39 -1.99 3.70 -4.80
N LYS A 40 -2.32 4.61 -5.71
CA LYS A 40 -1.35 5.22 -6.62
C LYS A 40 -0.66 6.42 -5.95
N GLY A 41 0.63 6.59 -6.20
CA GLY A 41 1.40 7.67 -5.62
C GLY A 41 2.90 7.52 -5.85
N LYS A 42 3.67 8.49 -5.37
CA LYS A 42 5.13 8.45 -5.47
C LYS A 42 5.67 7.36 -4.55
N VAL A 43 6.19 6.29 -5.13
CA VAL A 43 6.81 5.18 -4.44
C VAL A 43 8.33 5.37 -4.51
N GLU A 44 8.97 5.50 -3.36
CA GLU A 44 10.43 5.55 -3.24
C GLU A 44 10.88 4.41 -2.34
N ALA A 45 11.60 3.44 -2.89
CA ALA A 45 12.29 2.43 -2.09
C ALA A 45 13.57 3.05 -1.52
N PHE A 46 13.76 2.91 -0.21
CA PHE A 46 15.02 3.26 0.45
C PHE A 46 15.56 2.01 1.15
N TYR A 47 16.88 1.85 1.11
CA TYR A 47 17.58 0.80 1.84
C TYR A 47 18.06 1.37 3.18
N ARG A 48 18.02 0.55 4.24
CA ARG A 48 18.53 0.88 5.57
C ARG A 48 19.70 -0.02 5.92
#